data_AF-A0A9E6FDW4-F1
#
_entry.id   AF-A0A9E6FDW4-F1
#
_cell.length_a   1.000
_cell.length_b   1.000
_cell.length_c   1.000
_cell.angle_alpha   90.00
_cell.angle_beta   90.00
_cell.angle_gamma   90.00
#
_symmetry.space_group_name_H-M   'P 1'
#
loop_
_entity.id
_entity.type
_entity.pdbx_description
1 polymer ?
#
loop_
_entity_poly.entity_id
_entity_poly.type
_entity_poly.pdbx_seq_one_letter_code
_entity_poly.pdbx_strand_id
1 'polypeptide(L)'
;MPIIVKAQGNDSTFDVIKKFKKATAAADIVTKARDRRYFQKPSLKRTIKKTEVRRLRKRSRALKRMKNIAPLVLQRIGERLGKS
;
A
#
# COMPACT_ATOMS: atom_id res chain seq x y z
N MET A 1 2.33 -11.71 -13.46
CA MET A 1 2.48 -12.42 -12.17
C MET A 1 1.11 -12.87 -11.74
N PRO A 2 0.80 -14.17 -11.84
CA PRO A 2 -0.49 -14.69 -11.37
C PRO A 2 -0.50 -14.70 -9.84
N ILE A 3 -1.60 -14.24 -9.24
CA ILE A 3 -1.86 -14.43 -7.81
C ILE A 3 -2.74 -15.67 -7.70
N ILE A 4 -2.20 -16.72 -7.10
CA ILE A 4 -2.91 -17.97 -6.85
C ILE A 4 -3.15 -18.07 -5.34
N VAL A 5 -4.41 -18.10 -4.93
CA VAL A 5 -4.80 -18.35 -3.54
C VAL A 5 -5.49 -19.70 -3.49
N LYS A 6 -4.85 -20.66 -2.81
CA LYS A 6 -5.42 -21.98 -2.57
C LYS A 6 -6.29 -21.91 -1.32
N ALA A 7 -7.49 -22.48 -1.41
CA ALA A 7 -8.36 -22.66 -0.25
C ALA A 7 -7.83 -23.79 0.64
N GLN A 8 -7.97 -23.65 1.95
CA GLN A 8 -7.76 -24.74 2.90
C GLN A 8 -9.10 -25.39 3.25
N GLY A 9 -9.08 -26.64 3.75
CA GLY A 9 -10.30 -27.44 4.00
C GLY A 9 -11.31 -26.79 4.97
N ASN A 10 -10.87 -25.85 5.80
CA ASN A 10 -11.72 -25.12 6.75
C ASN A 10 -12.01 -23.66 6.34
N ASP A 11 -11.54 -23.21 5.17
CA ASP A 11 -11.79 -21.83 4.73
C ASP A 11 -13.21 -21.69 4.17
N SER A 12 -13.93 -20.66 4.63
CA SER A 12 -15.14 -20.20 3.95
C SER A 12 -14.78 -19.50 2.65
N THR A 13 -15.70 -19.48 1.68
CA THR A 13 -15.57 -18.69 0.43
C THR A 13 -15.20 -17.23 0.71
N PHE A 14 -15.77 -16.63 1.76
CA PHE A 14 -15.47 -15.26 2.15
C PHE A 14 -14.01 -15.08 2.60
N ASP A 15 -13.44 -16.07 3.28
CA ASP A 15 -12.05 -16.03 3.74
C ASP A 15 -11.08 -16.09 2.57
N VAL A 16 -11.36 -16.95 1.59
CA VAL A 16 -10.56 -17.05 0.36
C VAL A 16 -10.59 -15.72 -0.40
N ILE A 17 -11.77 -15.11 -0.56
CA ILE A 17 -11.91 -13.78 -1.20
C ILE A 17 -11.11 -12.73 -0.43
N LYS A 18 -11.15 -12.73 0.90
CA LYS A 18 -10.41 -11.78 1.74
C LYS A 18 -8.90 -11.96 1.60
N LYS A 19 -8.42 -13.22 1.60
CA LYS A 19 -7.01 -13.56 1.35
C LYS A 19 -6.56 -13.07 -0.04
N PHE A 20 -7.37 -13.30 -1.06
CA PHE A 20 -7.10 -12.82 -2.42
C PHE A 20 -7.04 -11.29 -2.51
N LYS A 21 -8.02 -10.58 -1.93
CA LYS A 21 -8.00 -9.10 -1.89
C LYS A 21 -6.74 -8.56 -1.21
N LYS A 22 -6.32 -9.17 -0.10
CA LYS A 22 -5.07 -8.79 0.58
C LYS A 22 -3.84 -9.02 -0.29
N ALA A 23 -3.74 -10.17 -0.95
CA ALA A 23 -2.62 -10.49 -1.85
C ALA A 23 -2.55 -9.51 -3.03
N THR A 24 -3.69 -9.20 -3.66
CA THR A 24 -3.78 -8.25 -4.77
C THR A 24 -3.40 -6.84 -4.35
N ALA A 25 -3.82 -6.41 -3.16
CA ALA A 25 -3.43 -5.12 -2.60
C ALA A 25 -1.92 -5.05 -2.28
N ALA A 26 -1.34 -6.12 -1.74
CA ALA A 26 0.10 -6.19 -1.45
C ALA A 26 0.96 -6.15 -2.72
N ALA A 27 0.50 -6.82 -3.79
CA ALA A 27 1.20 -6.82 -5.07
C ALA A 27 1.02 -5.51 -5.87
N ASP A 28 0.07 -4.67 -5.47
CA ASP A 28 -0.26 -3.37 -6.07
C ASP A 28 -0.50 -3.44 -7.60
N ILE A 29 -1.10 -4.55 -8.06
CA ILE A 29 -1.23 -4.88 -9.49
C ILE A 29 -2.12 -3.87 -10.20
N VAL A 30 -3.21 -3.43 -9.56
CA VAL A 30 -4.17 -2.50 -10.16
C VAL A 30 -3.53 -1.15 -10.45
N THR A 31 -2.76 -0.62 -9.49
CA THR A 31 -2.04 0.65 -9.64
C THR A 31 -0.97 0.52 -10.73
N LYS A 32 -0.17 -0.55 -10.70
CA LYS A 32 0.84 -0.82 -11.74
C LYS A 32 0.24 -0.95 -13.13
N ALA A 33 -0.91 -1.61 -13.27
CA ALA A 33 -1.60 -1.73 -14.56
C ALA A 33 -2.09 -0.37 -15.07
N ARG A 34 -2.65 0.47 -14.19
CA ARG A 34 -3.05 1.84 -14.51
C ARG A 34 -1.87 2.70 -14.94
N ASP A 35 -0.79 2.69 -14.17
CA ASP A 35 0.39 3.53 -14.42
C ASP A 35 1.15 3.11 -15.67
N ARG A 36 1.05 1.84 -16.07
CA ARG A 36 1.65 1.30 -17.31
C ARG A 36 0.75 1.43 -18.53
N ARG A 37 -0.51 1.86 -18.37
CA ARG A 37 -1.47 1.99 -19.48
C ARG A 37 -1.00 2.98 -20.54
N TYR A 38 -0.28 4.03 -20.13
CA TYR A 38 0.24 5.07 -21.01
C TYR A 38 1.70 5.36 -20.72
N PHE A 39 2.42 5.87 -21.73
CA PHE A 39 3.77 6.36 -21.53
C PHE A 39 3.76 7.54 -20.56
N GLN A 40 4.68 7.52 -19.59
CA GLN A 40 4.82 8.57 -18.60
C GLN A 40 6.28 9.04 -18.55
N LYS A 41 6.48 10.35 -18.75
CA LYS A 41 7.81 10.98 -18.71
C LYS A 41 8.51 10.68 -17.38
N PRO A 42 9.83 10.40 -17.37
CA PRO A 42 10.57 10.12 -16.14
C PRO A 42 10.48 11.24 -15.09
N SER A 43 10.42 12.51 -15.53
CA SER A 43 10.23 13.66 -14.66
C SER A 43 8.91 13.59 -13.88
N LEU A 44 7.81 13.22 -14.55
CA LEU A 44 6.50 13.07 -13.93
C LEU A 44 6.51 11.93 -12.90
N LYS A 45 7.16 10.80 -13.21
CA LYS A 45 7.34 9.68 -12.24
C LYS A 45 8.06 10.15 -10.97
N ARG A 46 9.13 10.94 -11.10
CA ARG A 46 9.87 11.52 -9.97
C ARG A 46 8.98 12.47 -9.15
N THR A 47 8.18 13.30 -9.82
CA THR A 47 7.25 14.25 -9.16
C THR A 47 6.17 13.52 -8.36
N ILE A 48 5.60 12.44 -8.90
CA ILE A 48 4.61 11.61 -8.20
C ILE A 48 5.23 11.00 -6.94
N LYS A 49 6.40 10.37 -7.05
CA LYS A 49 7.12 9.80 -5.91
C LYS A 49 7.42 10.84 -4.82
N LYS A 50 7.91 12.03 -5.21
CA LYS A 50 8.16 13.14 -4.27
C LYS A 50 6.88 13.59 -3.58
N THR A 51 5.78 13.70 -4.31
CA THR A 51 4.47 14.09 -3.78
C THR A 51 3.95 13.07 -2.78
N GLU A 52 4.07 11.78 -3.08
CA GLU A 52 3.66 10.71 -2.19
C GLU A 52 4.45 10.73 -0.87
N VAL A 53 5.78 10.80 -0.95
CA VAL A 53 6.65 10.92 0.24
C VAL A 53 6.30 12.16 1.06
N ARG A 54 6.06 13.31 0.41
CA ARG A 54 5.63 14.54 1.10
C ARG A 54 4.30 14.35 1.84
N ARG A 55 3.32 13.71 1.20
CA ARG A 55 2.02 13.39 1.82
C ARG A 55 2.19 12.47 3.03
N LEU A 56 2.98 11.40 2.91
CA LEU A 56 3.27 10.48 4.01
C LEU A 56 3.98 11.18 5.18
N ARG A 57 4.96 12.04 4.90
CA ARG A 57 5.64 12.85 5.93
C ARG A 57 4.65 13.77 6.65
N LYS A 58 3.80 14.49 5.92
CA LYS A 58 2.76 15.36 6.52
C LYS A 58 1.82 14.56 7.41
N ARG A 59 1.35 13.40 6.92
CA ARG A 59 0.49 12.48 7.67
C ARG A 59 1.17 11.97 8.94
N SER A 60 2.44 11.55 8.86
CA SER A 60 3.20 11.08 10.03
C SER A 60 3.30 12.14 11.12
N ARG A 61 3.54 13.41 10.75
CA ARG A 61 3.62 14.54 11.68
C ARG A 61 2.27 14.83 12.31
N ALA A 62 1.20 14.81 11.52
CA ALA A 62 -0.15 15.03 12.02
C ALA A 62 -0.55 13.94 13.03
N LEU A 63 -0.28 12.67 12.69
CA LEU A 63 -0.59 11.54 13.56
C LEU A 63 0.22 11.58 14.85
N LYS A 64 1.52 11.89 14.83
CA LYS A 64 2.30 12.04 16.08
C LYS A 64 1.75 13.09 17.05
N ARG A 65 0.92 14.03 16.59
CA ARG A 65 0.31 15.07 17.43
C ARG A 65 -1.03 14.65 18.05
N MET A 66 -1.68 13.59 17.56
CA MET A 66 -2.95 13.15 18.14
C MET A 66 -2.68 12.18 19.29
N LYS A 67 -3.46 12.30 20.38
CA LYS A 67 -3.26 11.55 21.62
C LYS A 67 -3.74 10.09 21.54
N ASN A 68 -4.67 9.78 20.63
CA ASN A 68 -5.36 8.49 20.55
C ASN A 68 -5.07 7.76 19.23
N ILE A 69 -3.80 7.44 18.97
CA ILE A 69 -3.42 6.66 17.79
C ILE A 69 -2.75 5.36 18.19
N ALA A 70 -3.21 4.27 17.59
CA ALA A 70 -2.59 2.98 17.74
C ALA A 70 -1.11 3.03 17.26
N PRO A 71 -0.14 2.59 18.06
CA PRO A 71 1.29 2.61 17.72
C PRO A 71 1.61 1.94 16.38
N LEU A 72 0.85 0.89 16.04
CA LEU A 72 0.96 0.15 14.78
C LEU A 72 0.76 1.03 13.53
N VAL A 73 -0.07 2.08 13.62
CA VAL A 73 -0.31 3.00 12.50
C VAL A 73 0.92 3.87 12.25
N LEU A 74 1.60 4.31 13.31
CA LEU A 74 2.83 5.09 13.21
C LEU A 74 3.97 4.23 12.67
N GLN A 75 4.08 2.98 13.13
CA GLN A 75 5.05 2.01 12.64
C GLN A 75 4.90 1.76 11.13
N ARG A 76 3.69 1.45 10.66
CA ARG A 76 3.41 1.23 9.23
C ARG A 76 3.72 2.45 8.36
N ILE A 77 3.51 3.66 8.87
CA ILE A 77 3.85 4.89 8.14
C ILE A 77 5.37 5.12 8.15
N GLY A 78 6.07 4.74 9.23
CA GLY A 78 7.53 4.72 9.31
C GLY A 78 8.15 3.78 8.27
N GLU A 79 7.65 2.55 8.21
CA GLU A 79 8.06 1.52 7.23
C GLU A 79 7.88 2.04 5.80
N ARG A 80 6.73 2.65 5.48
CA ARG A 80 6.49 3.26 4.15
C ARG A 80 7.40 4.44 3.82
N LEU A 81 7.92 5.12 4.83
CA LEU A 81 8.88 6.22 4.67
C LEU A 81 10.34 5.72 4.62
N GLY A 82 10.57 4.42 4.76
CA GLY A 82 11.92 3.83 4.82
C GLY A 82 12.68 4.19 6.09
N LYS A 83 11.97 4.52 7.17
CA LYS A 83 12.57 4.70 8.49
C LYS A 83 12.61 3.33 9.17
N SER A 84 13.78 2.70 9.14
CA SER A 84 14.16 1.58 9.99
C SER A 84 14.19 2.01 11.45
#